data_AF-A0A8H4UBU7-F1
#
_entry.id   AF-A0A8H4UBU7-F1
#
_cell.length_a   1.000
_cell.length_b   1.000
_cell.length_c   1.000
_cell.angle_alpha   90.00
_cell.angle_beta   90.00
_cell.angle_gamma   90.00
#
_symmetry.space_group_name_H-M   'P 1'
#
loop_
_entity.id
_entity.type
_entity.pdbx_description
1 polymer ?
#
loop_
_entity_poly.entity_id
_entity_poly.type
_entity_poly.pdbx_seq_one_letter_code
_entity_poly.pdbx_strand_id
1 'polypeptide(L)'
;MAHYELRPVYTGEDANVDIVFIHGLRGHITKTWTKNGVLWPQDLLPKSIPDCRVLLYGYDSSVVSQNPARMARTEIESDAADLYARLAAERDASGRAKPIIIVAHSLGGLVAAQAVVSGAAGVDGDASQSVFDQVRGMVFLGTPFRGSTVARPAEAIRNVLSWCGVGAQERTLKLLGVDSDKVRSLNEAFSKALRQRVHAKNPIQAVFFHETLPTKGVLVVNRVSALMPDAGECLPIQADHTDICKFVSEKDEGYEVVLSRIKAIIDLMDQAVEDGRETHTYFNYGKAANLIQGRGTQHIDNQNVTL
;
A
#
# COMPACT_ATOMS: atom_id res chain seq x y z
N MET A 1 -20.77 11.05 -7.83
CA MET A 1 -20.49 10.95 -6.39
C MET A 1 -19.67 9.69 -6.21
N ALA A 2 -18.56 9.73 -5.48
CA ALA A 2 -17.85 8.49 -5.14
C ALA A 2 -18.68 7.79 -4.06
N HIS A 3 -19.17 6.59 -4.36
CA HIS A 3 -19.88 5.75 -3.40
C HIS A 3 -18.88 4.74 -2.84
N TYR A 4 -18.97 4.45 -1.55
CA TYR A 4 -18.20 3.34 -0.98
C TYR A 4 -18.58 2.05 -1.70
N GLU A 5 -17.60 1.41 -2.33
CA GLU A 5 -17.82 0.18 -3.08
C GLU A 5 -16.55 -0.68 -3.11
N LEU A 6 -16.74 -1.99 -3.13
CA LEU A 6 -15.69 -2.97 -3.42
C LEU A 6 -16.12 -3.69 -4.68
N ARG A 7 -15.41 -3.47 -5.79
CA ARG A 7 -15.81 -3.91 -7.12
C ARG A 7 -14.84 -4.95 -7.66
N PRO A 8 -15.26 -6.21 -7.85
CA PRO A 8 -14.46 -7.17 -8.61
C PRO A 8 -14.42 -6.74 -10.09
N VAL A 9 -13.21 -6.67 -10.64
CA VAL A 9 -12.98 -6.37 -12.08
C VAL A 9 -12.36 -7.55 -12.82
N TYR A 10 -11.81 -8.51 -12.09
CA TYR A 10 -11.34 -9.79 -12.61
C TYR A 10 -11.43 -10.87 -11.51
N THR A 11 -11.75 -12.10 -11.89
CA THR A 11 -11.70 -13.27 -10.99
C THR A 11 -11.25 -14.45 -11.83
N GLY A 12 -10.01 -14.89 -11.63
CA GLY A 12 -9.50 -16.13 -12.21
C GLY A 12 -10.25 -17.35 -11.67
N GLU A 13 -10.32 -18.41 -12.47
CA GLU A 13 -11.00 -19.67 -12.13
C GLU A 13 -10.42 -20.29 -10.85
N ASP A 14 -9.08 -20.34 -10.78
CA ASP A 14 -8.32 -20.86 -9.65
C ASP A 14 -7.73 -19.76 -8.77
N ALA A 15 -8.40 -18.59 -8.71
CA ALA A 15 -7.89 -17.42 -8.00
C ALA A 15 -7.46 -17.75 -6.56
N ASN A 16 -6.15 -17.69 -6.29
CA ASN A 16 -5.54 -18.05 -5.00
C ASN A 16 -5.13 -16.82 -4.17
N VAL A 17 -5.13 -15.63 -4.77
CA VAL A 17 -4.78 -14.35 -4.13
C VAL A 17 -5.79 -13.26 -4.51
N ASP A 18 -6.12 -12.41 -3.54
CA ASP A 18 -6.87 -11.17 -3.77
C ASP A 18 -5.91 -9.99 -3.89
N ILE A 19 -6.01 -9.22 -4.97
CA ILE A 19 -5.25 -7.98 -5.19
C ILE A 19 -6.22 -6.79 -5.14
N VAL A 20 -6.10 -6.00 -4.08
CA VAL A 20 -7.05 -4.92 -3.74
C VAL A 20 -6.43 -3.56 -4.06
N PHE A 21 -7.08 -2.80 -4.94
CA PHE A 21 -6.63 -1.49 -5.40
C PHE A 21 -7.35 -0.35 -4.68
N ILE A 22 -6.61 0.56 -4.07
CA ILE A 22 -7.15 1.68 -3.29
C ILE A 22 -6.70 3.02 -3.90
N HIS A 23 -7.65 3.80 -4.41
CA HIS A 23 -7.36 5.07 -5.06
C HIS A 23 -6.97 6.18 -4.06
N GLY A 24 -6.33 7.25 -4.53
CA GLY A 24 -6.00 8.42 -3.72
C GLY A 24 -7.17 9.40 -3.50
N LEU A 25 -6.86 10.51 -2.84
CA LEU A 25 -7.80 11.61 -2.58
C LEU A 25 -8.40 12.18 -3.87
N ARG A 26 -9.72 12.41 -3.92
CA ARG A 26 -10.49 12.78 -5.12
C ARG A 26 -10.27 11.85 -6.33
N GLY A 27 -9.71 10.66 -6.08
CA GLY A 27 -9.53 9.63 -7.08
C GLY A 27 -10.87 9.03 -7.49
N HIS A 28 -10.89 8.40 -8.66
CA HIS A 28 -12.02 7.61 -9.10
C HIS A 28 -11.58 6.15 -9.16
N ILE A 29 -12.43 5.25 -8.66
CA ILE A 29 -12.16 3.81 -8.53
C ILE A 29 -11.47 3.20 -9.76
N THR A 30 -11.89 3.54 -10.98
CA THR A 30 -11.24 3.10 -12.23
C THR A 30 -10.24 4.11 -12.80
N LYS A 31 -10.59 5.42 -12.91
CA LYS A 31 -9.77 6.40 -13.64
C LYS A 31 -8.39 6.62 -13.01
N THR A 32 -8.24 6.38 -11.70
CA THR A 32 -6.94 6.44 -11.04
C THR A 32 -5.94 5.49 -11.69
N TRP A 33 -6.40 4.34 -12.16
CA TRP A 33 -5.58 3.28 -12.75
C TRP A 33 -5.68 3.21 -14.28
N THR A 34 -6.35 4.20 -14.90
CA THR A 34 -6.61 4.19 -16.35
C THR A 34 -5.78 5.23 -17.08
N LYS A 35 -5.06 4.82 -18.13
CA LYS A 35 -4.39 5.73 -19.08
C LYS A 35 -4.58 5.23 -20.50
N ASN A 36 -4.89 6.14 -21.43
CA ASN A 36 -5.13 5.81 -22.84
C ASN A 36 -6.16 4.68 -23.06
N GLY A 37 -7.19 4.63 -22.21
CA GLY A 37 -8.23 3.60 -22.27
C GLY A 37 -7.86 2.25 -21.65
N VAL A 38 -6.64 2.09 -21.12
CA VAL A 38 -6.18 0.86 -20.47
C VAL A 38 -6.35 0.99 -18.96
N LEU A 39 -7.23 0.18 -18.37
CA LEU A 39 -7.38 -0.02 -16.93
C LEU A 39 -6.49 -1.18 -16.52
N TRP A 40 -5.21 -0.91 -16.21
CA TRP A 40 -4.22 -1.98 -16.05
C TRP A 40 -4.54 -3.06 -14.99
N PRO A 41 -5.24 -2.79 -13.87
CA PRO A 41 -5.65 -3.84 -12.94
C PRO A 41 -6.59 -4.87 -13.58
N GLN A 42 -7.37 -4.48 -14.58
CA GLN A 42 -8.28 -5.35 -15.32
C GLN A 42 -7.67 -5.86 -16.63
N ASP A 43 -6.94 -5.01 -17.36
CA ASP A 43 -6.54 -5.28 -18.75
C ASP A 43 -5.15 -5.89 -18.90
N LEU A 44 -4.26 -5.68 -17.90
CA LEU A 44 -2.85 -6.12 -17.95
C LEU A 44 -2.54 -7.13 -16.85
N LEU A 45 -2.89 -6.83 -15.59
CA LEU A 45 -2.56 -7.67 -14.44
C LEU A 45 -3.07 -9.13 -14.58
N PRO A 46 -4.30 -9.39 -15.05
CA PRO A 46 -4.79 -10.76 -15.23
C PRO A 46 -4.04 -11.59 -16.26
N LYS A 47 -3.37 -10.96 -17.24
CA LYS A 47 -2.53 -11.67 -18.22
C LYS A 47 -1.21 -12.13 -17.58
N SER A 48 -0.71 -11.34 -16.64
CA SER A 48 0.54 -11.59 -15.95
C SER A 48 0.39 -12.50 -14.73
N ILE A 49 -0.80 -12.50 -14.11
CA ILE A 49 -1.17 -13.25 -12.91
C ILE A 49 -2.63 -13.75 -13.10
N PRO A 50 -2.86 -14.84 -13.86
CA PRO A 50 -4.22 -15.31 -14.16
C PRO A 50 -4.95 -15.84 -12.92
N ASP A 51 -4.21 -16.39 -11.95
CA ASP A 51 -4.75 -17.01 -10.73
C ASP A 51 -4.98 -15.99 -9.61
N CYS A 52 -5.40 -14.78 -9.95
CA CYS A 52 -5.78 -13.76 -8.98
C CYS A 52 -7.25 -13.35 -9.09
N ARG A 53 -7.76 -12.74 -8.02
CA ARG A 53 -8.96 -11.91 -8.07
C ARG A 53 -8.54 -10.46 -7.87
N VAL A 54 -9.01 -9.58 -8.74
CA VAL A 54 -8.71 -8.15 -8.68
C VAL A 54 -9.94 -7.40 -8.21
N LEU A 55 -9.78 -6.67 -7.11
CA LEU A 55 -10.81 -5.87 -6.46
C LEU A 55 -10.39 -4.40 -6.51
N LEU A 56 -11.28 -3.52 -6.96
CA LEU A 56 -11.10 -2.08 -6.82
C LEU A 56 -11.92 -1.60 -5.62
N TYR A 57 -11.31 -0.87 -4.71
CA TYR A 57 -11.99 -0.23 -3.59
C TYR A 57 -12.18 1.26 -3.87
N GLY A 58 -13.43 1.69 -3.83
CA GLY A 58 -13.84 3.08 -3.87
C GLY A 58 -14.28 3.54 -2.49
N TYR A 59 -13.81 4.69 -2.03
CA TYR A 59 -14.29 5.35 -0.82
C TYR A 59 -14.60 6.82 -1.11
N ASP A 60 -15.41 7.46 -0.25
CA ASP A 60 -15.66 8.89 -0.40
C ASP A 60 -14.38 9.65 -0.11
N SER A 61 -13.72 10.12 -1.17
CA SER A 61 -12.50 10.91 -1.10
C SER A 61 -12.74 12.37 -1.51
N SER A 62 -14.00 12.79 -1.54
CA SER A 62 -14.41 14.11 -2.01
C SER A 62 -14.36 15.15 -0.89
N VAL A 63 -13.35 16.03 -0.93
CA VAL A 63 -13.11 17.04 0.12
C VAL A 63 -14.05 18.26 0.06
N VAL A 64 -14.93 18.35 -0.94
CA VAL A 64 -15.55 19.65 -1.29
C VAL A 64 -17.06 19.54 -1.39
N SER A 65 -17.72 19.76 -0.25
CA SER A 65 -19.05 20.38 -0.18
C SER A 65 -18.87 21.77 0.43
N GLN A 66 -19.38 22.82 -0.22
CA GLN A 66 -19.41 24.19 0.33
C GLN A 66 -20.38 24.33 1.53
N ASN A 67 -21.04 23.25 1.94
CA ASN A 67 -21.96 23.24 3.06
C ASN A 67 -21.32 22.51 4.26
N PRO A 68 -20.96 23.23 5.35
CA PRO A 68 -20.40 22.66 6.58
C PRO A 68 -21.25 21.55 7.20
N ALA A 69 -22.57 21.57 6.99
CA ALA A 69 -23.50 20.59 7.52
C ALA A 69 -23.59 19.29 6.70
N ARG A 70 -23.03 19.27 5.48
CA ARG A 70 -22.95 18.08 4.59
C ARG A 70 -21.53 17.56 4.41
N MET A 71 -20.59 18.05 5.21
CA MET A 71 -19.21 17.57 5.17
C MET A 71 -19.18 16.15 5.72
N ALA A 72 -19.17 15.15 4.84
CA ALA A 72 -18.72 13.83 5.23
C ALA A 72 -17.30 14.01 5.76
N ARG A 73 -17.12 13.81 7.07
CA ARG A 73 -15.79 13.71 7.64
C ARG A 73 -15.18 12.45 7.06
N THR A 74 -14.28 12.59 6.09
CA THR A 74 -13.44 11.49 5.61
C THR A 74 -12.35 11.30 6.66
N GLU A 75 -12.71 10.62 7.74
CA GLU A 75 -11.74 10.15 8.72
C GLU A 75 -11.11 8.89 8.11
N ILE A 76 -9.79 8.88 7.95
CA ILE A 76 -9.01 7.74 7.44
C ILE A 76 -9.41 6.45 8.17
N GLU A 77 -9.75 6.57 9.45
CA GLU A 77 -10.26 5.52 10.32
C GLU A 77 -11.62 4.97 9.85
N SER A 78 -12.55 5.81 9.40
CA SER A 78 -13.85 5.40 8.84
C SER A 78 -13.69 4.74 7.47
N ASP A 79 -12.81 5.28 6.62
CA ASP A 79 -12.52 4.69 5.31
C ASP A 79 -11.84 3.33 5.43
N ALA A 80 -10.96 3.18 6.41
CA ALA A 80 -10.34 1.90 6.75
C ALA A 80 -11.37 0.91 7.32
N ALA A 81 -12.33 1.40 8.11
CA ALA A 81 -13.39 0.59 8.67
C ALA A 81 -14.33 0.00 7.62
N ASP A 82 -14.76 0.83 6.67
CA ASP A 82 -15.54 0.35 5.53
C ASP A 82 -14.73 -0.68 4.71
N LEU A 83 -13.44 -0.41 4.44
CA LEU A 83 -12.57 -1.32 3.69
C LEU A 83 -12.52 -2.73 4.30
N TYR A 84 -12.16 -2.86 5.57
CA TYR A 84 -12.06 -4.18 6.19
C TYR A 84 -13.44 -4.83 6.38
N ALA A 85 -14.51 -4.05 6.58
CA ALA A 85 -15.86 -4.61 6.69
C ALA A 85 -16.31 -5.24 5.36
N ARG A 86 -16.03 -4.60 4.22
CA ARG A 86 -16.35 -5.13 2.89
C ARG A 86 -15.50 -6.34 2.54
N LEU A 87 -14.20 -6.29 2.83
CA LEU A 87 -13.32 -7.43 2.59
C LEU A 87 -13.73 -8.64 3.44
N ALA A 88 -14.11 -8.44 4.69
CA ALA A 88 -14.64 -9.50 5.54
C ALA A 88 -15.94 -10.08 4.98
N ALA A 89 -16.89 -9.24 4.56
CA ALA A 89 -18.16 -9.68 3.97
C ALA A 89 -17.96 -10.49 2.67
N GLU A 90 -17.08 -10.04 1.77
CA GLU A 90 -16.73 -10.77 0.54
C GLU A 90 -16.09 -12.13 0.84
N ARG A 91 -15.24 -12.18 1.87
CA ARG A 91 -14.59 -13.41 2.32
C ARG A 91 -15.62 -14.40 2.85
N ASP A 92 -16.50 -13.95 3.73
CA ASP A 92 -17.54 -14.78 4.34
C ASP A 92 -18.51 -15.33 3.29
N ALA A 93 -18.84 -14.54 2.26
CA ALA A 93 -19.66 -14.98 1.13
C ALA A 93 -18.96 -16.03 0.24
N SER A 94 -17.64 -15.88 0.02
CA SER A 94 -16.86 -16.79 -0.83
C SER A 94 -16.46 -18.11 -0.16
N GLY A 95 -16.50 -18.17 1.18
CA GLY A 95 -16.11 -19.33 1.98
C GLY A 95 -14.61 -19.66 1.93
N ARG A 96 -13.76 -18.81 1.33
CA ARG A 96 -12.31 -19.00 1.20
C ARG A 96 -11.55 -17.81 1.77
N ALA A 97 -10.65 -18.08 2.71
CA ALA A 97 -9.68 -17.10 3.20
C ALA A 97 -8.48 -17.07 2.25
N LYS A 98 -8.48 -16.12 1.32
CA LYS A 98 -7.38 -15.92 0.37
C LYS A 98 -6.40 -14.88 0.92
N PRO A 99 -5.08 -15.06 0.74
CA PRO A 99 -4.10 -14.01 0.91
C PRO A 99 -4.48 -12.71 0.19
N ILE A 100 -4.20 -11.58 0.82
CA ILE A 100 -4.51 -10.24 0.30
C ILE A 100 -3.21 -9.47 0.03
N ILE A 101 -3.10 -8.93 -1.17
CA ILE A 101 -2.11 -7.91 -1.56
C ILE A 101 -2.85 -6.59 -1.78
N ILE A 102 -2.44 -5.54 -1.07
CA ILE A 102 -3.03 -4.21 -1.23
C ILE A 102 -2.13 -3.35 -2.12
N VAL A 103 -2.67 -2.78 -3.19
CA VAL A 103 -2.01 -1.78 -4.03
C VAL A 103 -2.69 -0.44 -3.83
N ALA A 104 -1.99 0.54 -3.26
CA ALA A 104 -2.59 1.82 -2.87
C ALA A 104 -1.86 3.00 -3.50
N HIS A 105 -2.62 3.99 -3.98
CA HIS A 105 -2.07 5.23 -4.55
C HIS A 105 -2.26 6.41 -3.60
N SER A 106 -1.24 7.25 -3.47
CA SER A 106 -1.30 8.51 -2.75
C SER A 106 -1.91 8.35 -1.34
N LEU A 107 -2.88 9.19 -0.96
CA LEU A 107 -3.54 9.14 0.35
C LEU A 107 -4.35 7.86 0.60
N GLY A 108 -4.69 7.09 -0.43
CA GLY A 108 -5.28 5.75 -0.27
C GLY A 108 -4.35 4.79 0.49
N GLY A 109 -3.04 5.02 0.42
CA GLY A 109 -2.07 4.26 1.21
C GLY A 109 -2.15 4.52 2.71
N LEU A 110 -2.63 5.69 3.15
CA LEU A 110 -2.88 5.95 4.57
C LEU A 110 -4.13 5.21 5.06
N VAL A 111 -5.16 5.08 4.21
CA VAL A 111 -6.34 4.23 4.48
C VAL A 111 -5.93 2.77 4.64
N ALA A 112 -5.09 2.28 3.72
CA ALA A 112 -4.54 0.92 3.80
C ALA A 112 -3.72 0.70 5.08
N ALA A 113 -2.82 1.64 5.42
CA ALA A 113 -2.02 1.55 6.63
C ALA A 113 -2.89 1.55 7.89
N GLN A 114 -3.94 2.39 7.94
CA GLN A 114 -4.87 2.43 9.06
C GLN A 114 -5.66 1.13 9.19
N ALA A 115 -6.07 0.49 8.10
CA ALA A 115 -6.73 -0.82 8.14
C ALA A 115 -5.83 -1.89 8.79
N VAL A 116 -4.53 -1.89 8.45
CA VAL A 116 -3.54 -2.79 9.06
C VAL A 116 -3.36 -2.49 10.55
N VAL A 117 -3.26 -1.22 10.94
CA VAL A 117 -3.15 -0.82 12.36
C VAL A 117 -4.40 -1.23 13.15
N SER A 118 -5.59 -1.02 12.60
CA SER A 118 -6.85 -1.40 13.22
C SER A 118 -6.97 -2.92 13.37
N GLY A 119 -6.50 -3.71 12.41
CA GLY A 119 -6.50 -5.16 12.51
C GLY A 119 -5.46 -5.70 13.48
N ALA A 120 -4.26 -5.12 13.54
CA ALA A 120 -3.22 -5.50 14.50
C ALA A 120 -3.61 -5.21 15.96
N ALA A 121 -4.52 -4.25 16.18
CA ALA A 121 -5.10 -3.93 17.48
C ALA A 121 -6.48 -4.57 17.71
N GLY A 122 -7.00 -5.30 16.72
CA GLY A 122 -8.33 -5.91 16.76
C GLY A 122 -8.39 -7.13 17.67
N VAL A 123 -9.61 -7.50 18.07
CA VAL A 123 -9.85 -8.73 18.84
C VAL A 123 -10.06 -9.89 17.88
N ASP A 124 -9.68 -11.10 18.29
CA ASP A 124 -9.92 -12.31 17.51
C ASP A 124 -11.40 -12.43 17.13
N GLY A 125 -11.67 -12.60 15.83
CA GLY A 125 -13.01 -12.68 15.27
C GLY A 125 -13.58 -11.35 14.74
N ASP A 126 -12.93 -10.21 15.02
CA ASP A 126 -13.31 -8.93 14.41
C ASP A 126 -13.01 -8.92 12.91
N ALA A 127 -13.84 -8.21 12.14
CA ALA A 127 -13.63 -8.04 10.69
C ALA A 127 -12.22 -7.49 10.38
N SER A 128 -11.74 -6.50 11.16
CA SER A 128 -10.42 -5.89 10.99
C SER A 128 -9.28 -6.88 11.20
N GLN A 129 -9.34 -7.69 12.27
CA GLN A 129 -8.37 -8.74 12.57
C GLN A 129 -8.39 -9.80 11.47
N SER A 130 -9.59 -10.24 11.06
CA SER A 130 -9.74 -11.32 10.08
C SER A 130 -9.16 -10.99 8.70
N VAL A 131 -9.29 -9.71 8.29
CA VAL A 131 -8.70 -9.19 7.05
C VAL A 131 -7.20 -9.00 7.22
N PHE A 132 -6.76 -8.42 8.34
CA PHE A 132 -5.35 -8.25 8.65
C PHE A 132 -4.60 -9.58 8.60
N ASP A 133 -5.16 -10.64 9.16
CA ASP A 133 -4.59 -12.00 9.15
C ASP A 133 -4.40 -12.58 7.74
N GLN A 134 -5.07 -12.04 6.73
CA GLN A 134 -4.91 -12.42 5.33
C GLN A 134 -3.98 -11.49 4.54
N VAL A 135 -3.68 -10.29 5.02
CA VAL A 135 -2.71 -9.40 4.35
C VAL A 135 -1.34 -10.06 4.32
N ARG A 136 -0.74 -10.18 3.13
CA ARG A 136 0.62 -10.67 2.88
C ARG A 136 1.49 -9.65 2.17
N GLY A 137 0.87 -8.71 1.44
CA GLY A 137 1.58 -7.73 0.63
C GLY A 137 0.96 -6.34 0.68
N MET A 138 1.80 -5.32 0.63
CA MET A 138 1.38 -3.93 0.43
C MET A 138 2.32 -3.23 -0.55
N VAL A 139 1.75 -2.63 -1.58
CA VAL A 139 2.45 -1.87 -2.61
C VAL A 139 1.92 -0.44 -2.61
N PHE A 140 2.77 0.50 -2.28
CA PHE A 140 2.40 1.91 -2.16
C PHE A 140 2.97 2.73 -3.31
N LEU A 141 2.10 3.38 -4.09
CA LEU A 141 2.45 4.18 -5.24
C LEU A 141 2.30 5.66 -4.88
N GLY A 142 3.40 6.33 -4.54
CA GLY A 142 3.41 7.75 -4.20
C GLY A 142 2.64 8.09 -2.91
N THR A 143 2.66 7.21 -1.90
CA THR A 143 2.02 7.49 -0.61
C THR A 143 2.92 8.35 0.29
N PRO A 144 2.45 9.48 0.85
CA PRO A 144 3.26 10.35 1.70
C PRO A 144 3.38 9.80 3.14
N PHE A 145 4.28 8.85 3.34
CA PHE A 145 4.72 8.38 4.66
C PHE A 145 5.75 9.33 5.33
N ARG A 146 6.05 9.07 6.61
CA ARG A 146 7.01 9.85 7.40
C ARG A 146 8.32 9.09 7.52
N GLY A 147 9.15 9.15 6.49
CA GLY A 147 10.34 8.29 6.38
C GLY A 147 11.61 8.72 7.10
N SER A 148 11.72 9.94 7.61
CA SER A 148 12.92 10.37 8.36
C SER A 148 12.63 11.57 9.25
N THR A 149 13.52 11.84 10.21
CA THR A 149 13.55 13.07 11.01
C THR A 149 13.65 14.35 10.18
N VAL A 150 14.01 14.26 8.90
CA VAL A 150 14.14 15.37 7.96
C VAL A 150 12.85 15.63 7.17
N ALA A 151 11.98 14.63 7.01
CA ALA A 151 10.72 14.80 6.27
C ALA A 151 9.65 15.49 7.13
N ARG A 152 8.95 16.48 6.56
CA ARG A 152 7.71 17.02 7.12
C ARG A 152 6.51 16.42 6.38
N PRO A 153 5.79 15.44 6.95
CA PRO A 153 4.63 14.80 6.29
C PRO A 153 3.58 15.81 5.85
N ALA A 154 3.40 16.87 6.65
CA ALA A 154 2.48 17.96 6.33
C ALA A 154 2.83 18.64 5.00
N GLU A 155 4.11 18.74 4.61
CA GLU A 155 4.49 19.36 3.34
C GLU A 155 4.15 18.45 2.15
N ALA A 156 4.49 17.16 2.22
CA ALA A 156 4.12 16.19 1.17
C ALA A 156 2.59 16.06 1.03
N ILE A 157 1.87 16.02 2.14
CA ILE A 157 0.40 16.03 2.15
C ILE A 157 -0.13 17.34 1.57
N ARG A 158 0.42 18.50 1.93
CA ARG A 158 0.03 19.79 1.34
C ARG A 158 0.28 19.80 -0.18
N ASN A 159 1.35 19.18 -0.65
CA ASN A 159 1.60 19.02 -2.08
C ASN A 159 0.52 18.16 -2.74
N VAL A 160 0.13 17.02 -2.13
CA VAL A 160 -0.97 16.18 -2.61
C VAL A 160 -2.29 16.96 -2.62
N LEU A 161 -2.61 17.72 -1.57
CA LEU A 161 -3.82 18.53 -1.51
C LEU A 161 -3.84 19.61 -2.60
N SER A 162 -2.72 20.32 -2.77
CA SER A 162 -2.56 21.33 -3.81
C SER A 162 -2.74 20.73 -5.20
N TRP A 163 -2.13 19.57 -5.46
CA TRP A 163 -2.30 18.80 -6.70
C TRP A 163 -3.77 18.43 -6.95
N CYS A 164 -4.48 17.95 -5.92
CA CYS A 164 -5.90 17.65 -5.94
C CYS A 164 -6.81 18.88 -6.10
N GLY A 165 -6.27 20.10 -6.18
CA GLY A 165 -7.05 21.34 -6.21
C GLY A 165 -7.83 21.57 -4.91
N VAL A 166 -7.31 21.09 -3.79
CA VAL A 166 -7.83 21.27 -2.44
C VAL A 166 -6.99 22.33 -1.74
N GLY A 167 -7.64 23.35 -1.17
CA GLY A 167 -6.93 24.39 -0.43
C GLY A 167 -6.13 23.81 0.73
N ALA A 168 -4.80 23.95 0.69
CA ALA A 168 -3.85 23.38 1.65
C ALA A 168 -3.81 24.13 3.01
N GLN A 169 -4.94 24.72 3.42
CA GLN A 169 -5.10 25.43 4.69
C GLN A 169 -5.15 24.42 5.85
N GLU A 170 -4.72 24.83 7.05
CA GLU A 170 -4.73 23.94 8.23
C GLU A 170 -6.09 23.36 8.57
N ARG A 171 -7.18 24.12 8.34
CA ARG A 171 -8.54 23.63 8.54
C ARG A 171 -8.82 22.42 7.64
N THR A 172 -8.36 22.45 6.39
CA THR A 172 -8.54 21.34 5.44
C THR A 172 -7.73 20.12 5.85
N LEU A 173 -6.50 20.31 6.33
CA LEU A 173 -5.68 19.23 6.88
C LEU A 173 -6.38 18.55 8.06
N LYS A 174 -6.91 19.35 9.00
CA LYS A 174 -7.68 18.83 10.15
C LYS A 174 -8.96 18.11 9.73
N LEU A 175 -9.67 18.63 8.72
CA LEU A 175 -10.91 18.04 8.21
C LEU A 175 -10.69 16.67 7.57
N LEU A 176 -9.55 16.47 6.93
CA LEU A 176 -9.16 15.18 6.34
C LEU A 176 -8.60 14.20 7.38
N GLY A 177 -8.58 14.58 8.66
CA GLY A 177 -7.90 13.82 9.71
C GLY A 177 -6.38 13.81 9.59
N VAL A 178 -5.82 14.59 8.64
CA VAL A 178 -4.39 14.60 8.29
C VAL A 178 -3.68 15.69 9.07
N ASP A 179 -3.74 15.59 10.40
CA ASP A 179 -2.84 16.33 11.28
C ASP A 179 -1.46 15.65 11.25
N SER A 180 -0.38 16.43 11.25
CA SER A 180 1.00 15.93 11.34
C SER A 180 1.21 14.96 12.50
N ASP A 181 0.51 15.15 13.62
CA ASP A 181 0.60 14.27 14.79
C ASP A 181 -0.16 12.96 14.58
N LYS A 182 -1.34 13.02 13.95
CA LYS A 182 -2.13 11.83 13.60
C LYS A 182 -1.41 10.95 12.58
N VAL A 183 -0.89 11.56 11.51
CA VAL A 183 -0.11 10.85 10.48
C VAL A 183 1.17 10.26 11.06
N ARG A 184 1.83 10.98 11.99
CA ARG A 184 2.97 10.41 12.73
C ARG A 184 2.57 9.16 13.50
N SER A 185 1.53 9.28 14.32
CA SER A 185 1.05 8.19 15.16
C SER A 185 0.64 6.98 14.32
N LEU A 186 -0.07 7.19 13.21
CA LEU A 186 -0.41 6.15 12.25
C LEU A 186 0.85 5.48 11.69
N ASN A 187 1.85 6.24 11.26
CA ASN A 187 3.07 5.67 10.67
C ASN A 187 3.88 4.86 11.69
N GLU A 188 3.97 5.34 12.94
CA GLU A 188 4.62 4.62 14.04
C GLU A 188 3.89 3.31 14.37
N ALA A 189 2.55 3.37 14.45
CA ALA A 189 1.71 2.20 14.70
C ALA A 189 1.79 1.19 13.54
N PHE A 190 1.78 1.67 12.30
CA PHE A 190 1.88 0.83 11.10
C PHE A 190 3.25 0.15 11.01
N SER A 191 4.35 0.88 11.22
CA SER A 191 5.70 0.30 11.31
C SER A 191 5.80 -0.75 12.41
N LYS A 192 5.17 -0.50 13.58
CA LYS A 192 5.07 -1.51 14.65
C LYS A 192 4.28 -2.74 14.22
N ALA A 193 3.12 -2.57 13.56
CA ALA A 193 2.29 -3.67 13.08
C ALA A 193 3.02 -4.54 12.04
N LEU A 194 3.75 -3.92 11.10
CA LEU A 194 4.60 -4.66 10.16
C LEU A 194 5.68 -5.46 10.88
N ARG A 195 6.43 -4.85 11.80
CA ARG A 195 7.48 -5.54 12.59
C ARG A 195 6.96 -6.70 13.41
N GLN A 196 5.76 -6.58 13.99
CA GLN A 196 5.13 -7.68 14.73
C GLN A 196 4.88 -8.90 13.84
N ARG A 197 4.74 -8.72 12.53
CA ARG A 197 4.52 -9.83 11.57
C ARG A 197 5.76 -10.30 10.85
N VAL A 198 6.90 -9.61 10.95
CA VAL A 198 8.18 -10.07 10.35
C VAL A 198 8.56 -11.48 10.81
N HIS A 199 8.30 -11.81 12.09
CA HIS A 199 8.58 -13.14 12.66
C HIS A 199 7.33 -14.01 12.82
N ALA A 200 6.18 -13.56 12.33
CA ALA A 200 4.97 -14.37 12.35
C ALA A 200 4.97 -15.37 11.19
N LYS A 201 4.12 -16.40 11.26
CA LYS A 201 3.93 -17.39 10.18
C LYS A 201 3.40 -16.77 8.87
N ASN A 202 3.06 -15.51 8.90
CA ASN A 202 2.48 -14.75 7.82
C ASN A 202 3.13 -13.35 7.80
N PRO A 203 4.33 -13.17 7.25
CA PRO A 203 4.91 -11.83 7.12
C PRO A 203 4.07 -10.94 6.20
N ILE A 204 4.11 -9.62 6.44
CA ILE A 204 3.58 -8.62 5.52
C ILE A 204 4.77 -7.98 4.82
N GLN A 205 4.88 -8.18 3.51
CA GLN A 205 5.89 -7.55 2.67
C GLN A 205 5.36 -6.19 2.20
N ALA A 206 6.06 -5.10 2.54
CA ALA A 206 5.71 -3.76 2.08
C ALA A 206 6.75 -3.23 1.09
N VAL A 207 6.27 -2.64 -0.01
CA VAL A 207 7.08 -2.01 -1.05
C VAL A 207 6.57 -0.60 -1.28
N PHE A 208 7.48 0.36 -1.28
CA PHE A 208 7.17 1.78 -1.41
C PHE A 208 7.73 2.30 -2.73
N PHE A 209 6.92 3.05 -3.47
CA PHE A 209 7.34 3.70 -4.71
C PHE A 209 7.21 5.22 -4.59
N HIS A 210 8.20 5.93 -5.13
CA HIS A 210 8.18 7.38 -5.24
C HIS A 210 8.33 7.82 -6.71
N GLU A 211 7.74 8.96 -7.02
CA GLU A 211 7.88 9.59 -8.32
C GLU A 211 9.27 10.22 -8.48
N THR A 212 9.69 10.41 -9.74
CA THR A 212 10.92 11.12 -10.07
C THR A 212 10.69 12.29 -11.05
N LEU A 213 9.49 12.43 -11.61
CA LEU A 213 9.11 13.57 -12.45
C LEU A 213 8.16 14.49 -11.68
N PRO A 214 8.32 15.82 -11.81
CA PRO A 214 7.46 16.77 -11.11
C PRO A 214 6.07 16.86 -11.75
N THR A 215 5.02 16.87 -10.93
CA THR A 215 3.68 17.23 -11.37
C THR A 215 3.51 18.75 -11.29
N LYS A 216 3.33 19.42 -12.43
CA LYS A 216 3.20 20.89 -12.50
C LYS A 216 4.35 21.65 -11.78
N GLY A 217 5.57 21.12 -11.91
CA GLY A 217 6.78 21.74 -11.33
C GLY A 217 7.07 21.39 -9.88
N VAL A 218 6.25 20.54 -9.23
CA VAL A 218 6.46 20.09 -7.86
C VAL A 218 6.59 18.56 -7.83
N LEU A 219 7.62 18.06 -7.15
CA LEU A 219 7.69 16.66 -6.77
C LEU A 219 6.82 16.47 -5.51
N VAL A 220 5.60 15.97 -5.72
CA VAL A 220 4.55 15.78 -4.73
C VAL A 220 5.00 14.81 -3.62
N VAL A 221 5.49 13.63 -3.98
CA VAL A 221 6.00 12.60 -3.07
C VAL A 221 7.36 12.10 -3.54
N ASN A 222 8.41 12.70 -2.98
CA ASN A 222 9.79 12.26 -3.19
C ASN A 222 10.14 11.02 -2.35
N ARG A 223 11.35 10.48 -2.55
CA ARG A 223 11.87 9.32 -1.81
C ARG A 223 11.76 9.44 -0.29
N VAL A 224 12.08 10.61 0.26
CA VAL A 224 12.10 10.85 1.71
C VAL A 224 10.67 10.86 2.28
N SER A 225 9.71 11.31 1.49
CA SER A 225 8.28 11.27 1.81
C SER A 225 7.62 9.92 1.55
N ALA A 226 8.15 9.07 0.67
CA ALA A 226 7.59 7.73 0.44
C ALA A 226 8.16 6.67 1.40
N LEU A 227 9.43 6.84 1.78
CA LEU A 227 10.16 5.88 2.59
C LEU A 227 9.48 5.65 3.95
N MET A 228 9.52 4.42 4.43
CA MET A 228 9.33 4.08 5.83
C MET A 228 10.52 3.22 6.28
N PRO A 229 11.40 3.72 7.15
CA PRO A 229 12.56 2.98 7.62
C PRO A 229 12.16 1.64 8.20
N ASP A 230 12.93 0.61 7.87
CA ASP A 230 12.82 -0.75 8.40
C ASP A 230 11.45 -1.43 8.11
N ALA A 231 10.66 -0.87 7.20
CA ALA A 231 9.36 -1.43 6.79
C ALA A 231 9.39 -2.08 5.41
N GLY A 232 10.37 -1.73 4.57
CA GLY A 232 10.46 -2.26 3.21
C GLY A 232 11.35 -1.42 2.29
N GLU A 233 11.52 -1.87 1.05
CA GLU A 233 12.29 -1.14 0.05
C GLU A 233 11.52 0.08 -0.49
N CYS A 234 12.25 1.13 -0.85
CA CYS A 234 11.70 2.34 -1.45
C CYS A 234 12.36 2.57 -2.81
N LEU A 235 11.58 2.35 -3.88
CA LEU A 235 12.01 2.30 -5.26
C LEU A 235 11.49 3.50 -6.08
N PRO A 236 12.24 4.00 -7.07
CA PRO A 236 11.77 5.04 -7.96
C PRO A 236 10.87 4.48 -9.08
N ILE A 237 9.92 5.28 -9.53
CA ILE A 237 9.25 5.12 -10.83
C ILE A 237 9.42 6.42 -11.61
N GLN A 238 9.83 6.32 -12.88
CA GLN A 238 9.99 7.47 -13.77
C GLN A 238 8.65 7.97 -14.31
N ALA A 239 7.84 8.51 -13.40
CA ALA A 239 6.55 9.11 -13.68
C ALA A 239 6.33 10.31 -12.74
N ASP A 240 5.29 11.09 -13.05
CA ASP A 240 4.74 12.07 -12.12
C ASP A 240 3.68 11.43 -11.20
N HIS A 241 3.16 12.18 -10.24
CA HIS A 241 2.25 11.70 -9.20
C HIS A 241 0.92 11.20 -9.76
N THR A 242 0.56 11.70 -10.94
CA THR A 242 -0.67 11.33 -11.64
C THR A 242 -0.50 10.02 -12.41
N ASP A 243 0.70 9.77 -12.94
CA ASP A 243 1.00 8.65 -13.82
C ASP A 243 1.78 7.50 -13.16
N ILE A 244 2.32 7.70 -11.95
CA ILE A 244 3.03 6.65 -11.17
C ILE A 244 2.20 5.38 -10.95
N CYS A 245 0.87 5.49 -11.04
CA CYS A 245 -0.06 4.38 -10.86
C CYS A 245 -0.78 3.95 -12.14
N LYS A 246 -0.31 4.40 -13.32
CA LYS A 246 -0.99 4.17 -14.61
C LYS A 246 -0.03 3.61 -15.64
N PHE A 247 -0.37 2.43 -16.14
CA PHE A 247 0.43 1.72 -17.12
C PHE A 247 -0.39 1.42 -18.37
N VAL A 248 0.25 1.55 -19.53
CA VAL A 248 -0.45 1.43 -20.83
C VAL A 248 -0.16 0.11 -21.55
N SER A 249 0.86 -0.65 -21.13
CA SER A 249 1.20 -1.94 -21.73
C SER A 249 2.04 -2.80 -20.78
N GLU A 250 2.17 -4.09 -21.09
CA GLU A 250 3.04 -5.03 -20.35
C GLU A 250 4.54 -4.68 -20.43
N LYS A 251 4.94 -3.83 -21.39
CA LYS A 251 6.33 -3.35 -21.60
C LYS A 251 6.59 -1.99 -20.95
N ASP A 252 5.63 -1.46 -20.21
CA ASP A 252 5.81 -0.21 -19.48
C ASP A 252 6.78 -0.47 -18.33
N GLU A 253 7.90 0.27 -18.26
CA GLU A 253 8.94 0.05 -17.25
C GLU A 253 8.39 0.16 -15.82
N GLY A 254 7.44 1.06 -15.58
CA GLY A 254 6.78 1.19 -14.29
C GLY A 254 5.93 -0.04 -13.95
N TYR A 255 5.23 -0.59 -14.95
CA TYR A 255 4.46 -1.82 -14.80
C TYR A 255 5.35 -3.01 -14.48
N GLU A 256 6.46 -3.19 -15.22
CA GLU A 256 7.38 -4.30 -15.01
C GLU A 256 7.94 -4.30 -13.58
N VAL A 257 8.34 -3.14 -13.07
CA VAL A 257 8.87 -3.03 -11.71
C VAL A 257 7.78 -3.31 -10.68
N VAL A 258 6.58 -2.71 -10.81
CA VAL A 258 5.46 -2.98 -9.88
C VAL A 258 5.03 -4.44 -9.91
N LEU A 259 4.88 -5.01 -11.10
CA LEU A 259 4.52 -6.41 -11.30
C LEU A 259 5.55 -7.35 -10.68
N SER A 260 6.85 -7.08 -10.87
CA SER A 260 7.92 -7.90 -10.30
C SER A 260 7.84 -7.97 -8.77
N ARG A 261 7.31 -6.92 -8.13
CA ARG A 261 7.13 -6.86 -6.67
C ARG A 261 5.87 -7.56 -6.22
N ILE A 262 4.77 -7.43 -6.95
CA ILE A 262 3.57 -8.23 -6.70
C ILE A 262 3.90 -9.73 -6.83
N LYS A 263 4.62 -10.14 -7.87
CA LYS A 263 5.06 -11.53 -8.07
C LYS A 263 5.98 -12.02 -6.95
N ALA A 264 6.99 -11.24 -6.57
CA ALA A 264 7.88 -11.61 -5.47
C ALA A 264 7.12 -11.82 -4.15
N ILE A 265 6.07 -11.02 -3.88
CA ILE A 265 5.21 -11.23 -2.73
C ILE A 265 4.46 -12.57 -2.85
N ILE A 266 3.92 -12.88 -4.04
CA ILE A 266 3.20 -14.14 -4.28
C ILE A 266 4.14 -15.34 -4.11
N ASP A 267 5.33 -15.30 -4.71
CA ASP A 267 6.32 -16.38 -4.62
C ASP A 267 6.69 -16.68 -3.16
N LEU A 268 6.81 -15.66 -2.31
CA LEU A 268 7.05 -15.82 -0.87
C LEU A 268 5.87 -16.48 -0.14
N MET A 269 4.63 -16.24 -0.58
CA MET A 269 3.46 -16.92 -0.02
C MET A 269 3.46 -18.40 -0.40
N ASP A 270 3.78 -18.72 -1.65
CA ASP A 270 3.80 -20.09 -2.15
C ASP A 270 4.91 -20.91 -1.47
N GLN A 271 6.10 -20.33 -1.31
CA GLN A 271 7.20 -20.95 -0.54
C GLN A 271 6.79 -21.25 0.92
N ALA A 272 6.11 -20.31 1.58
CA ALA A 272 5.65 -20.53 2.96
C ALA A 272 4.59 -21.65 3.08
N VAL A 273 3.83 -21.90 2.00
CA VAL A 273 2.86 -23.02 1.93
C VAL A 273 3.57 -24.34 1.67
N GLU A 274 4.53 -24.37 0.73
CA GLU A 274 5.31 -25.56 0.39
C GLU A 274 6.18 -26.05 1.56
N ASP A 275 6.79 -25.12 2.30
CA ASP A 275 7.76 -25.49 3.34
C ASP A 275 7.13 -26.23 4.52
N GLY A 276 5.87 -25.96 4.91
CA GLY A 276 5.13 -26.73 5.94
C GLY A 276 5.83 -26.98 7.29
N ARG A 277 7.02 -26.42 7.50
CA ARG A 277 8.00 -26.61 8.57
C ARG A 277 8.78 -25.30 8.67
N GLU A 278 9.04 -24.89 9.90
CA GLU A 278 9.61 -23.59 10.28
C GLU A 278 10.80 -23.15 9.41
N THR A 279 10.58 -22.18 8.52
CA THR A 279 11.64 -21.38 7.89
C THR A 279 11.61 -19.98 8.49
N HIS A 280 12.53 -19.70 9.41
CA HIS A 280 12.79 -18.34 9.88
C HIS A 280 13.66 -17.61 8.84
N THR A 281 13.04 -16.77 8.01
CA THR A 281 13.79 -15.84 7.15
C THR A 281 14.21 -14.62 7.97
N TYR A 282 15.49 -14.51 8.29
CA TYR A 282 16.04 -13.34 8.98
C TYR A 282 16.36 -12.23 7.98
N PHE A 283 15.64 -11.11 8.05
CA PHE A 283 15.99 -9.89 7.32
C PHE A 283 16.88 -9.00 8.18
N ASN A 284 18.20 -9.06 7.98
CA ASN A 284 19.14 -8.15 8.64
C ASN A 284 19.20 -6.81 7.89
N TYR A 285 18.51 -5.80 8.42
CA TYR A 285 18.70 -4.41 8.00
C TYR A 285 19.73 -3.73 8.92
N GLY A 286 21.00 -3.85 8.54
CA GLY A 286 22.11 -3.16 9.21
C GLY A 286 23.47 -3.48 8.57
N LYS A 287 24.38 -2.50 8.55
CA LYS A 287 25.79 -2.76 8.19
C LYS A 287 26.44 -3.62 9.28
N ALA A 288 26.61 -4.91 9.01
CA ALA A 288 27.48 -5.75 9.83
C ALA A 288 28.95 -5.38 9.54
N ALA A 289 29.63 -4.75 10.50
CA ALA A 289 31.08 -4.65 10.49
C ALA A 289 31.62 -5.95 11.12
N ASN A 290 32.27 -6.78 10.31
CA ASN A 290 32.86 -8.03 10.79
C ASN A 290 34.14 -7.69 11.58
N LEU A 291 34.06 -7.76 12.91
CA LEU A 291 35.21 -7.64 13.81
C LEU A 291 35.85 -9.03 13.97
N ILE A 292 36.47 -9.56 12.91
CA ILE A 292 37.58 -10.54 13.00
C ILE A 292 38.26 -10.60 11.61
N GLN A 293 39.54 -10.27 11.64
CA GLN A 293 40.58 -10.39 10.60
C GLN A 293 40.50 -9.45 9.39
N GLY A 294 41.61 -8.72 9.21
CA GLY A 294 41.72 -7.59 8.32
C GLY A 294 41.83 -7.95 6.84
N ARG A 295 41.43 -6.95 6.04
CA ARG A 295 41.57 -6.79 4.58
C ARG A 295 40.69 -7.70 3.71
N GLY A 296 39.51 -7.17 3.41
CA GLY A 296 38.74 -7.51 2.22
C GLY A 296 37.26 -7.17 2.39
N THR A 297 36.73 -6.24 1.60
CA THR A 297 35.28 -6.11 1.40
C THR A 297 34.82 -7.26 0.50
N GLN A 298 34.03 -8.19 1.04
CA GLN A 298 33.23 -9.12 0.25
C GLN A 298 31.78 -8.63 0.19
N HIS A 299 31.18 -8.70 -0.99
CA HIS A 299 29.74 -8.58 -1.16
C HIS A 299 29.13 -9.94 -0.81
N ILE A 300 28.19 -9.97 0.13
CA ILE A 300 27.46 -11.17 0.52
C ILE A 300 26.04 -11.00 0.00
N ASP A 301 25.65 -11.79 -1.00
CA ASP A 301 24.26 -11.96 -1.38
C ASP A 301 23.76 -13.26 -0.72
N ASN A 302 22.67 -13.13 0.04
CA ASN A 302 21.85 -14.20 0.64
C ASN A 302 22.60 -15.37 1.29
N GLN A 303 22.71 -15.35 2.62
CA GLN A 303 23.01 -16.56 3.38
C GLN A 303 21.73 -17.18 3.94
N ASN A 304 21.41 -18.36 3.44
CA ASN A 304 20.48 -19.27 4.11
C ASN A 304 21.24 -19.93 5.27
N VAL A 305 20.82 -19.68 6.50
CA VAL A 305 21.28 -20.42 7.67
C VAL A 305 20.15 -21.34 8.09
N THR A 306 20.40 -22.64 8.03
CA THR A 306 19.51 -23.69 8.53
C THR A 306 20.02 -24.10 9.92
N LEU A 307 19.14 -24.14 10.92
CA LEU A 307 19.42 -24.74 12.23
C LEU A 307 18.76 -26.13 12.32
#